data_AF-A0A4Z2CMH4-F1
#
_entry.id   AF-A0A4Z2CMH4-F1
#
_cell.length_a   1.000
_cell.length_b   1.000
_cell.length_c   1.000
_cell.angle_alpha   90.00
_cell.angle_beta   90.00
_cell.angle_gamma   90.00
#
_symmetry.space_group_name_H-M   'P 1'
#
loop_
_entity.id
_entity.type
_entity.pdbx_description
1 polymer ?
#
loop_
_entity_poly.entity_id
_entity_poly.type
_entity_poly.pdbx_seq_one_letter_code
_entity_poly.pdbx_strand_id
1 'polypeptide(L)'
;MYSLRLPRRIKESREGIWRKVIHEKLGFPLDTPLFRRGQALHPVPTIVNWLGPSSELLVCPHEVVKQPPNVGPTYIVTGRYTYKHYLQDGVDDRNWGCAYRSLQTLISWLMWQGEITPGPLPSLRDIQASIVRFGDKPKSFIGSCQWIGSLEVSYCLLELYNIQCRLLHIPQGHQMSQLAASALTKHFTSGGGPVMVGGGQLAHTIIGIQLCESTLNNTESSSYRYLILDPHYTGPLGNIKIITEKGWCGWKLQSFWKSNVHYNLCLLPPIRSNRV
;
A
#
# COMPACT_ATOMS: atom_id res chain seq x y z
N MET A 1 -12.12 25.54 6.15
CA MET A 1 -10.82 25.06 5.62
C MET A 1 -9.72 25.64 6.51
N TYR A 2 -8.91 24.80 7.14
CA TYR A 2 -7.82 25.25 8.02
C TYR A 2 -6.52 25.36 7.24
N SER A 3 -5.71 26.40 7.51
CA SER A 3 -4.37 26.55 6.95
C SER A 3 -3.36 26.60 8.10
N LEU A 4 -2.36 25.73 8.06
CA LEU A 4 -1.34 25.59 9.10
C LEU A 4 0.04 25.79 8.48
N ARG A 5 0.86 26.62 9.12
CA ARG A 5 2.27 26.80 8.76
C ARG A 5 3.14 26.03 9.74
N LEU A 6 3.73 24.94 9.25
CA LEU A 6 4.62 24.09 10.03
C LEU A 6 6.08 24.37 9.65
N PRO A 7 7.01 24.52 10.62
CA PRO A 7 8.42 24.69 10.30
C PRO A 7 8.96 23.51 9.50
N ARG A 8 9.67 23.78 8.40
CA ARG A 8 10.13 22.72 7.47
C ARG A 8 10.94 21.62 8.15
N ARG A 9 11.90 22.00 9.00
CA ARG A 9 12.86 21.11 9.69
C ARG A 9 12.56 21.02 11.18
N ILE A 10 11.38 20.54 11.54
CA ILE A 10 11.02 20.23 12.92
C ILE A 10 11.13 18.72 13.15
N LYS A 11 11.64 18.32 14.31
CA LYS A 11 11.66 16.91 14.70
C LYS A 11 10.23 16.44 14.97
N GLU A 12 9.91 15.20 14.60
CA GLU A 12 8.56 14.63 14.77
C GLU A 12 8.06 14.71 16.23
N SER A 13 8.94 14.53 17.21
CA SER A 13 8.59 14.69 18.64
C SER A 13 8.08 16.10 19.00
N ARG A 14 8.61 17.14 18.32
CA ARG A 14 8.13 18.51 18.49
C ARG A 14 6.87 18.74 17.67
N GLU A 15 6.82 18.30 16.42
CA GLU A 15 5.63 18.46 15.57
C GLU A 15 4.39 17.80 16.19
N GLY A 16 4.54 16.65 16.87
CA GLY A 16 3.45 16.00 17.60
C GLY A 16 2.86 16.85 18.73
N ILE A 17 3.67 17.63 19.45
CA ILE A 17 3.16 18.57 20.47
C ILE A 17 2.28 19.63 19.80
N TRP A 18 2.72 20.19 18.66
CA TRP A 18 1.95 21.20 17.93
C TRP A 18 0.64 20.63 17.42
N ARG A 19 0.65 19.44 16.81
CA ARG A 19 -0.58 18.79 16.37
C ARG A 19 -1.52 18.56 17.55
N LYS A 20 -1.02 18.11 18.72
CA LYS A 20 -1.85 17.91 19.93
C LYS A 20 -2.56 19.19 20.35
N VAL A 21 -1.82 20.28 20.45
CA VAL A 21 -2.37 21.60 20.77
C VAL A 21 -3.41 22.05 19.75
N ILE A 22 -3.21 21.77 18.46
CA ILE A 22 -4.17 22.12 17.41
C ILE A 22 -5.44 21.28 17.53
N HIS A 23 -5.33 19.97 17.79
CA HIS A 23 -6.51 19.13 18.03
C HIS A 23 -7.33 19.65 19.22
N GLU A 24 -6.66 19.91 20.35
CA GLU A 24 -7.32 20.42 21.55
C GLU A 24 -7.99 21.78 21.31
N LYS A 25 -7.29 22.72 20.64
CA LYS A 25 -7.84 24.06 20.34
C LYS A 25 -9.03 24.04 19.38
N LEU A 26 -9.07 23.08 18.46
CA LEU A 26 -10.12 22.98 17.46
C LEU A 26 -11.20 21.93 17.80
N GLY A 27 -11.10 21.29 18.97
CA GLY A 27 -12.06 20.29 19.44
C GLY A 27 -12.03 18.97 18.65
N PHE A 28 -10.89 18.63 18.03
CA PHE A 28 -10.73 17.37 17.30
C PHE A 28 -10.28 16.23 18.22
N PRO A 29 -10.69 14.98 17.93
CA PRO A 29 -10.34 13.83 18.75
C PRO A 29 -8.83 13.53 18.65
N LEU A 30 -8.22 13.06 19.74
CA LEU A 30 -6.77 12.81 19.79
C LEU A 30 -6.35 11.43 19.26
N ASP A 31 -7.33 10.60 18.88
CA ASP A 31 -7.13 9.25 18.38
C ASP A 31 -7.02 9.16 16.85
N THR A 32 -7.34 10.26 16.16
CA THR A 32 -7.39 10.35 14.71
C THR A 32 -6.39 11.40 14.22
N PRO A 33 -5.37 11.05 13.43
CA PRO A 33 -4.45 12.05 12.89
C PRO A 33 -5.19 12.91 11.85
N LEU A 34 -5.21 14.25 12.01
CA LEU A 34 -5.84 15.16 11.05
C LEU A 34 -4.88 16.21 10.46
N PHE A 35 -3.77 16.50 11.15
CA PHE A 35 -2.83 17.57 10.76
C PHE A 35 -1.45 17.04 10.39
N ARG A 36 -1.37 15.80 9.87
CA ARG A 36 -0.11 15.29 9.30
C ARG A 36 0.13 15.96 7.94
N ARG A 37 1.39 16.23 7.61
CA ARG A 37 1.76 16.91 6.35
C ARG A 37 1.23 16.20 5.10
N GLY A 38 1.26 14.88 5.07
CA GLY A 38 0.76 14.12 3.93
C GLY A 38 -0.77 13.99 3.85
N GLN A 39 -1.49 14.41 4.91
CA GLN A 39 -2.96 14.55 4.94
C GLN A 39 -3.43 15.93 4.46
N ALA A 40 -2.52 16.87 4.19
CA ALA A 40 -2.88 18.19 3.68
C ALA A 40 -3.67 18.07 2.37
N LEU A 41 -4.77 18.81 2.22
CA LEU A 41 -5.60 18.76 1.00
C LEU A 41 -4.76 18.99 -0.26
N HIS A 42 -3.89 20.01 -0.21
CA HIS A 42 -2.82 20.19 -1.17
C HIS A 42 -1.53 19.62 -0.60
N PRO A 43 -0.96 18.57 -1.22
CA PRO A 43 0.30 18.00 -0.77
C PRO A 43 1.40 19.06 -0.65
N VAL A 44 2.19 18.98 0.42
CA VAL A 44 3.33 19.88 0.63
C VAL A 44 4.31 19.70 -0.54
N PRO A 45 4.78 20.78 -1.21
CA PRO A 45 5.59 20.67 -2.43
C PRO A 45 6.80 19.73 -2.30
N THR A 46 7.45 19.70 -1.14
CA THR A 46 8.59 18.78 -0.92
C THR A 46 8.20 17.32 -0.89
N ILE A 47 7.01 16.98 -0.38
CA ILE A 47 6.51 15.59 -0.39
C ILE A 47 6.18 15.17 -1.81
N VAL A 48 5.61 16.09 -2.61
CA VAL A 48 5.29 15.86 -4.03
C VAL A 48 6.52 15.51 -4.84
N ASN A 49 7.68 16.14 -4.53
CA ASN A 49 8.94 15.82 -5.22
C ASN A 49 9.36 14.36 -5.11
N TRP A 50 8.94 13.66 -4.05
CA TRP A 50 9.29 12.25 -3.83
C TRP A 50 8.14 11.29 -4.14
N LEU A 51 6.91 11.71 -3.88
CA LEU A 51 5.74 10.83 -3.88
C LEU A 51 4.70 11.17 -4.96
N GLY A 52 4.86 12.27 -5.69
CA GLY A 52 3.88 12.76 -6.65
C GLY A 52 2.69 13.47 -5.99
N PRO A 53 1.62 13.78 -6.77
CA PRO A 53 1.46 13.45 -8.18
C PRO A 53 2.44 14.21 -9.08
N SER A 54 2.85 13.57 -10.18
CA SER A 54 3.69 14.17 -11.23
C SER A 54 3.29 13.62 -12.60
N SER A 55 4.00 13.99 -13.67
CA SER A 55 3.81 13.38 -14.98
C SER A 55 4.13 11.88 -15.02
N GLU A 56 4.87 11.38 -14.02
CA GLU A 56 5.33 9.99 -13.96
C GLU A 56 4.68 9.19 -12.82
N LEU A 57 4.43 9.83 -11.67
CA LEU A 57 3.94 9.19 -10.47
C LEU A 57 2.47 9.50 -10.24
N LEU A 58 1.65 8.44 -10.23
CA LEU A 58 0.24 8.53 -9.87
C LEU A 58 0.05 8.33 -8.37
N VAL A 59 -0.82 9.16 -7.79
CA VAL A 59 -1.26 9.05 -6.40
C VAL A 59 -2.72 8.60 -6.41
N CYS A 60 -3.04 7.58 -5.62
CA CYS A 60 -4.40 7.03 -5.49
C CYS A 60 -5.13 6.76 -6.83
N PRO A 61 -4.56 6.01 -7.80
CA PRO A 61 -5.24 5.73 -9.06
C PRO A 61 -6.59 5.02 -8.89
N HIS A 62 -6.83 4.40 -7.73
CA HIS A 62 -8.10 3.76 -7.40
C HIS A 62 -9.28 4.73 -7.26
N GLU A 63 -9.03 6.02 -7.01
CA GLU A 63 -10.10 7.02 -6.84
C GLU A 63 -10.91 7.24 -8.13
N VAL A 64 -10.32 6.95 -9.30
CA VAL A 64 -11.00 7.05 -10.61
C VAL A 64 -11.37 5.67 -11.19
N VAL A 65 -11.19 4.59 -10.43
CA VAL A 65 -11.63 3.25 -10.83
C VAL A 65 -13.15 3.17 -10.72
N LYS A 66 -13.80 2.66 -11.77
CA LYS A 66 -15.24 2.37 -11.74
C LYS A 66 -15.54 1.37 -10.62
N GLN A 67 -16.49 1.72 -9.77
CA GLN A 67 -16.92 0.83 -8.68
C GLN A 67 -17.55 -0.45 -9.26
N PRO A 68 -17.38 -1.60 -8.59
CA PRO A 68 -18.02 -2.82 -9.01
C PRO A 68 -19.52 -2.72 -8.70
N PRO A 69 -20.35 -3.65 -9.21
CA PRO A 69 -21.75 -3.74 -8.79
C PRO A 69 -21.87 -3.73 -7.27
N ASN A 70 -22.83 -2.97 -6.73
CA ASN A 70 -23.04 -2.84 -5.28
C ASN A 70 -23.76 -4.08 -4.74
N VAL A 71 -23.00 -5.14 -4.54
CA VAL A 71 -23.49 -6.47 -4.13
C VAL A 71 -22.94 -6.90 -2.77
N GLY A 72 -22.44 -5.94 -1.99
CA GLY A 72 -22.00 -6.17 -0.63
C GLY A 72 -21.11 -5.05 -0.07
N PRO A 73 -20.86 -5.08 1.25
CA PRO A 73 -20.00 -4.10 1.93
C PRO A 73 -18.60 -4.06 1.32
N THR A 74 -18.09 -2.83 1.16
CA THR A 74 -16.78 -2.56 0.54
C THR A 74 -15.87 -1.84 1.53
N TYR A 75 -14.65 -2.34 1.68
CA TYR A 75 -13.61 -1.79 2.55
C TYR A 75 -12.36 -1.53 1.73
N ILE A 76 -11.92 -0.28 1.66
CA ILE A 76 -10.74 0.12 0.87
C ILE A 76 -9.72 0.82 1.76
N VAL A 77 -8.50 0.90 1.27
CA VAL A 77 -7.42 1.67 1.89
C VAL A 77 -7.87 3.11 2.16
N THR A 78 -7.50 3.65 3.32
CA THR A 78 -7.70 5.06 3.67
C THR A 78 -6.38 5.81 3.57
N GLY A 79 -6.44 7.04 3.07
CA GLY A 79 -5.28 7.91 2.91
C GLY A 79 -4.51 7.68 1.60
N ARG A 80 -3.52 8.54 1.35
CA ARG A 80 -2.76 8.54 0.09
C ARG A 80 -1.68 7.47 0.00
N TYR A 81 -1.45 7.00 -1.22
CA TYR A 81 -0.29 6.18 -1.60
C TYR A 81 0.11 6.50 -3.04
N THR A 82 1.38 6.25 -3.36
CA THR A 82 1.95 6.39 -4.69
C THR A 82 1.98 5.03 -5.38
N TYR A 83 1.48 4.95 -6.61
CA TYR A 83 1.53 3.73 -7.41
C TYR A 83 2.92 3.53 -8.00
N LYS A 84 3.60 2.49 -7.53
CA LYS A 84 4.90 2.06 -8.06
C LYS A 84 4.73 0.77 -8.86
N HIS A 85 5.36 0.74 -10.04
CA HIS A 85 5.26 -0.36 -11.00
C HIS A 85 6.58 -0.51 -11.80
N TYR A 86 6.64 -1.51 -12.69
CA TYR A 86 7.81 -1.77 -13.51
C TYR A 86 8.27 -0.58 -14.35
N LEU A 87 9.56 -0.60 -14.70
CA LEU A 87 10.22 0.37 -15.59
C LEU A 87 10.27 1.80 -15.05
N GLN A 88 10.02 1.98 -13.75
CA GLN A 88 10.21 3.25 -13.06
C GLN A 88 11.64 3.41 -12.55
N ASP A 89 12.03 4.65 -12.28
CA ASP A 89 13.32 5.02 -11.68
C ASP A 89 14.54 4.55 -12.50
N GLY A 90 14.37 4.38 -13.82
CA GLY A 90 15.43 4.00 -14.75
C GLY A 90 15.91 2.55 -14.65
N VAL A 91 15.15 1.67 -13.98
CA VAL A 91 15.50 0.26 -13.81
C VAL A 91 14.56 -0.64 -14.62
N ASP A 92 15.13 -1.54 -15.43
CA ASP A 92 14.36 -2.62 -16.06
C ASP A 92 14.18 -3.78 -15.07
N ASP A 93 13.09 -3.72 -14.31
CA ASP A 93 12.76 -4.68 -13.27
C ASP A 93 11.68 -5.69 -13.69
N ARG A 94 11.45 -5.83 -15.01
CA ARG A 94 10.46 -6.77 -15.55
C ARG A 94 10.75 -8.20 -15.08
N ASN A 95 9.69 -8.89 -14.66
CA ASN A 95 9.70 -10.29 -14.21
C ASN A 95 10.36 -10.57 -12.85
N TRP A 96 10.98 -9.58 -12.19
CA TRP A 96 11.61 -9.79 -10.87
C TRP A 96 11.33 -8.70 -9.84
N GLY A 97 10.87 -7.51 -10.28
CA GLY A 97 10.66 -6.35 -9.42
C GLY A 97 9.32 -6.27 -8.68
N CYS A 98 8.37 -7.19 -8.91
CA CYS A 98 6.96 -6.97 -8.57
C CYS A 98 6.75 -6.71 -7.06
N ALA A 99 7.43 -7.50 -6.22
CA ALA A 99 7.39 -7.32 -4.77
C ALA A 99 8.13 -6.06 -4.30
N TYR A 100 9.21 -5.66 -4.99
CA TYR A 100 9.92 -4.39 -4.72
C TYR A 100 9.01 -3.19 -4.96
N ARG A 101 8.27 -3.18 -6.07
CA ARG A 101 7.34 -2.09 -6.42
C ARG A 101 6.13 -2.05 -5.49
N SER A 102 5.62 -3.22 -5.08
CA SER A 102 4.61 -3.30 -4.02
C SER A 102 5.14 -2.74 -2.69
N LEU A 103 6.37 -3.09 -2.28
CA LEU A 103 7.01 -2.53 -1.09
C LEU A 103 7.18 -1.00 -1.18
N GLN A 104 7.63 -0.46 -2.32
CA GLN A 104 7.71 1.00 -2.51
C GLN A 104 6.33 1.66 -2.38
N THR A 105 5.26 1.01 -2.86
CA THR A 105 3.87 1.48 -2.66
C THR A 105 3.50 1.50 -1.17
N LEU A 106 3.80 0.43 -0.42
CA LEU A 106 3.56 0.37 1.04
C LEU A 106 4.32 1.48 1.78
N ILE A 107 5.59 1.69 1.46
CA ILE A 107 6.44 2.75 2.04
C ILE A 107 5.88 4.13 1.72
N SER A 108 5.43 4.35 0.48
CA SER A 108 4.82 5.63 0.10
C SER A 108 3.59 5.94 0.95
N TRP A 109 2.74 4.95 1.23
CA TRP A 109 1.57 5.13 2.08
C TRP A 109 1.96 5.53 3.50
N LEU A 110 2.98 4.89 4.07
CA LEU A 110 3.50 5.24 5.40
C LEU A 110 4.03 6.69 5.44
N MET A 111 4.71 7.14 4.38
CA MET A 111 5.15 8.54 4.27
C MET A 111 3.97 9.51 4.15
N TRP A 112 2.97 9.17 3.33
CA TRP A 112 1.76 9.97 3.16
C TRP A 112 0.93 10.08 4.45
N GLN A 113 0.85 9.02 5.25
CA GLN A 113 0.16 9.06 6.54
C GLN A 113 1.00 9.75 7.62
N GLY A 114 2.29 10.01 7.35
CA GLY A 114 3.21 10.57 8.34
C GLY A 114 3.56 9.57 9.45
N GLU A 115 3.46 8.26 9.16
CA GLU A 115 3.94 7.19 10.02
C GLU A 115 5.47 7.09 10.02
N ILE A 116 6.07 7.47 8.87
CA ILE A 116 7.50 7.64 8.70
C ILE A 116 7.79 9.01 8.09
N THR A 117 9.00 9.52 8.30
CA THR A 117 9.40 10.82 7.73
C THR A 117 9.46 10.71 6.20
N PRO A 118 8.77 11.58 5.44
CA PRO A 118 8.85 11.59 3.99
C PRO A 118 10.26 11.88 3.49
N GLY A 119 10.65 11.17 2.43
CA GLY A 119 11.93 11.32 1.73
C GLY A 119 11.90 10.54 0.42
N PRO A 120 13.05 10.41 -0.28
CA PRO A 120 13.15 9.52 -1.44
C PRO A 120 12.71 8.09 -1.07
N LEU A 121 11.94 7.45 -1.94
CA LEU A 121 11.65 6.03 -1.80
C LEU A 121 12.95 5.23 -1.97
N PRO A 122 13.15 4.12 -1.22
CA PRO A 122 14.33 3.30 -1.39
C PRO A 122 14.37 2.71 -2.81
N SER A 123 15.55 2.73 -3.42
CA SER A 123 15.77 2.06 -4.68
C SER A 123 15.70 0.54 -4.51
N LEU A 124 15.57 -0.19 -5.62
CA LEU A 124 15.61 -1.67 -5.59
C LEU A 124 16.92 -2.18 -4.96
N ARG A 125 18.03 -1.46 -5.18
CA ARG A 125 19.32 -1.78 -4.57
C ARG A 125 19.35 -1.50 -3.06
N ASP A 126 18.69 -0.43 -2.59
CA ASP A 126 18.57 -0.13 -1.16
C ASP A 126 17.75 -1.20 -0.45
N ILE A 127 16.67 -1.69 -1.08
CA ILE A 127 15.84 -2.80 -0.60
C ILE A 127 16.68 -4.08 -0.49
N GLN A 128 17.46 -4.42 -1.53
CA GLN A 128 18.37 -5.58 -1.47
C GLN A 128 19.41 -5.44 -0.35
N ALA A 129 19.99 -4.24 -0.19
CA ALA A 129 20.95 -3.98 0.87
C ALA A 129 20.32 -4.10 2.26
N SER A 130 19.06 -3.69 2.43
CA SER A 130 18.28 -3.86 3.67
C SER A 130 18.14 -5.34 4.04
N ILE A 131 17.76 -6.18 3.07
CA ILE A 131 17.61 -7.63 3.28
C ILE A 131 18.95 -8.28 3.68
N VAL A 132 20.05 -7.87 3.05
CA VAL A 132 21.39 -8.34 3.41
C VAL A 132 21.79 -7.87 4.81
N ARG A 133 21.53 -6.61 5.19
CA ARG A 133 21.81 -6.10 6.55
C ARG A 133 20.97 -6.80 7.61
N PHE A 134 19.74 -7.19 7.28
CA PHE A 134 18.88 -7.99 8.15
C PHE A 134 19.45 -9.40 8.39
N GLY A 135 20.30 -9.89 7.48
CA GLY A 135 20.96 -11.20 7.59
C GLY A 135 20.27 -12.33 6.82
N ASP A 136 19.28 -12.03 5.98
CA ASP A 136 18.50 -13.06 5.25
C ASP A 136 19.18 -13.55 3.95
N LYS A 137 19.95 -12.68 3.29
CA LYS A 137 20.59 -12.98 1.99
C LYS A 137 22.10 -12.68 2.01
N PRO A 138 22.91 -13.35 1.16
CA PRO A 138 24.33 -13.04 1.02
C PRO A 138 24.57 -11.68 0.35
N LYS A 139 25.78 -11.11 0.52
CA LYS A 139 26.16 -9.82 -0.10
C LYS A 139 25.99 -9.78 -1.62
N SER A 140 26.13 -10.92 -2.31
CA SER A 140 25.93 -11.06 -3.75
C SER A 140 24.50 -10.80 -4.21
N PHE A 141 23.53 -10.76 -3.29
CA PHE A 141 22.14 -10.43 -3.57
C PHE A 141 21.97 -8.96 -4.03
N ILE A 142 22.84 -8.06 -3.56
CA ILE A 142 22.80 -6.64 -3.90
C ILE A 142 23.25 -6.45 -5.36
N GLY A 143 22.39 -5.83 -6.16
CA GLY A 143 22.57 -5.66 -7.60
C GLY A 143 22.12 -6.86 -8.44
N SER A 144 21.56 -7.91 -7.81
CA SER A 144 20.98 -9.04 -8.54
C SER A 144 19.59 -8.70 -9.10
N CYS A 145 19.06 -9.56 -9.98
CA CYS A 145 17.68 -9.52 -10.46
C CYS A 145 16.81 -10.60 -9.77
N GLN A 146 17.11 -10.95 -8.52
CA GLN A 146 16.36 -11.96 -7.79
C GLN A 146 15.05 -11.38 -7.23
N TRP A 147 13.97 -12.16 -7.35
CA TRP A 147 12.67 -11.84 -6.78
C TRP A 147 12.71 -11.97 -5.24
N ILE A 148 11.78 -11.29 -4.58
CA ILE A 148 11.56 -11.36 -3.12
C ILE A 148 10.09 -11.67 -2.83
N GLY A 149 9.80 -12.17 -1.63
CA GLY A 149 8.44 -12.48 -1.17
C GLY A 149 7.95 -11.54 -0.07
N SER A 150 6.77 -11.84 0.44
CA SER A 150 6.13 -11.09 1.54
C SER A 150 6.96 -11.09 2.83
N LEU A 151 7.78 -12.12 3.04
CA LEU A 151 8.65 -12.24 4.20
C LEU A 151 9.79 -11.22 4.12
N GLU A 152 10.53 -11.17 3.01
CA GLU A 152 11.58 -10.18 2.81
C GLU A 152 11.04 -8.75 2.78
N VAL A 153 9.82 -8.54 2.25
CA VAL A 153 9.11 -7.25 2.34
C VAL A 153 8.93 -6.82 3.80
N SER A 154 8.55 -7.75 4.68
CA SER A 154 8.43 -7.47 6.12
C SER A 154 9.77 -7.18 6.80
N TYR A 155 10.85 -7.86 6.39
CA TYR A 155 12.21 -7.59 6.89
C TYR A 155 12.66 -6.18 6.51
N CYS A 156 12.39 -5.74 5.28
CA CYS A 156 12.73 -4.39 4.84
C CYS A 156 11.99 -3.31 5.64
N LEU A 157 10.69 -3.51 5.90
CA LEU A 157 9.89 -2.56 6.69
C LEU A 157 10.37 -2.49 8.14
N LEU A 158 10.82 -3.61 8.71
CA LEU A 158 11.40 -3.64 10.04
C LEU A 158 12.80 -2.98 10.07
N GLU A 159 13.68 -3.32 9.13
CA GLU A 159 15.06 -2.83 9.12
C GLU A 159 15.17 -1.33 8.78
N LEU A 160 14.45 -0.87 7.76
CA LEU A 160 14.54 0.53 7.30
C LEU A 160 13.77 1.50 8.19
N TYR A 161 12.66 1.05 8.78
CA TYR A 161 11.68 1.94 9.39
C TYR A 161 11.19 1.50 10.77
N ASN A 162 11.67 0.38 11.30
CA ASN A 162 11.21 -0.21 12.56
C ASN A 162 9.68 -0.45 12.58
N ILE A 163 9.15 -0.93 11.45
CA ILE A 163 7.73 -1.26 11.27
C ILE A 163 7.57 -2.77 11.24
N GLN A 164 6.90 -3.31 12.24
CA GLN A 164 6.56 -4.73 12.30
C GLN A 164 5.24 -4.99 11.55
N CYS A 165 5.31 -5.83 10.53
CA CYS A 165 4.15 -6.25 9.75
C CYS A 165 3.55 -7.55 10.29
N ARG A 166 2.26 -7.76 10.02
CA ARG A 166 1.60 -9.04 10.21
C ARG A 166 1.67 -9.83 8.91
N LEU A 167 2.13 -11.08 8.97
CA LEU A 167 2.07 -12.01 7.86
C LEU A 167 0.83 -12.90 8.00
N LEU A 168 0.10 -13.09 6.90
CA LEU A 168 -1.02 -14.03 6.81
C LEU A 168 -0.75 -15.02 5.68
N HIS A 169 -0.61 -16.29 6.05
CA HIS A 169 -0.41 -17.39 5.12
C HIS A 169 -1.75 -17.97 4.66
N ILE A 170 -1.89 -18.16 3.36
CA ILE A 170 -3.04 -18.79 2.69
C ILE A 170 -2.49 -20.03 1.95
N PRO A 171 -2.83 -21.26 2.37
CA PRO A 171 -2.24 -22.46 1.78
C PRO A 171 -2.57 -22.64 0.30
N GLN A 172 -3.80 -22.31 -0.11
CA GLN A 172 -4.27 -22.46 -1.48
C GLN A 172 -5.14 -21.27 -1.90
N GLY A 173 -4.97 -20.78 -3.11
CA GLY A 173 -5.62 -19.57 -3.62
C GLY A 173 -7.15 -19.62 -3.60
N HIS A 174 -7.77 -20.79 -3.76
CA HIS A 174 -9.22 -20.90 -3.63
C HIS A 174 -9.73 -20.64 -2.20
N GLN A 175 -8.86 -20.75 -1.19
CA GLN A 175 -9.16 -20.44 0.20
C GLN A 175 -8.97 -18.95 0.53
N MET A 176 -8.49 -18.12 -0.41
CA MET A 176 -8.21 -16.70 -0.18
C MET A 176 -9.41 -15.97 0.42
N SER A 177 -10.60 -16.14 -0.17
CA SER A 177 -11.81 -15.48 0.34
C SER A 177 -12.19 -15.95 1.74
N GLN A 178 -12.13 -17.26 2.00
CA GLN A 178 -12.48 -17.83 3.29
C GLN A 178 -11.53 -17.39 4.41
N LEU A 179 -10.22 -17.31 4.12
CA LEU A 179 -9.18 -17.12 5.13
C LEU A 179 -8.71 -15.66 5.26
N ALA A 180 -8.73 -14.88 4.17
CA ALA A 180 -8.23 -13.51 4.17
C ALA A 180 -9.31 -12.45 4.37
N ALA A 181 -10.58 -12.71 4.01
CA ALA A 181 -11.60 -11.66 3.98
C ALA A 181 -11.81 -10.96 5.33
N SER A 182 -11.98 -11.72 6.42
CA SER A 182 -12.13 -11.15 7.77
C SER A 182 -10.91 -10.32 8.19
N ALA A 183 -9.70 -10.80 7.89
CA ALA A 183 -8.46 -10.11 8.21
C ALA A 183 -8.31 -8.81 7.40
N LEU A 184 -8.61 -8.83 6.10
CA LEU A 184 -8.57 -7.67 5.22
C LEU A 184 -9.62 -6.62 5.61
N THR A 185 -10.85 -7.04 5.89
CA THR A 185 -11.90 -6.15 6.40
C THR A 185 -11.44 -5.45 7.67
N LYS A 186 -11.02 -6.22 8.68
CA LYS A 186 -10.52 -5.65 9.94
C LYS A 186 -9.35 -4.70 9.71
N HIS A 187 -8.41 -5.08 8.84
CA HIS A 187 -7.25 -4.27 8.48
C HIS A 187 -7.66 -2.91 7.93
N PHE A 188 -8.46 -2.86 6.86
CA PHE A 188 -8.89 -1.61 6.24
C PHE A 188 -9.80 -0.78 7.16
N THR A 189 -10.72 -1.40 7.91
CA THR A 189 -11.57 -0.69 8.88
C THR A 189 -10.74 -0.05 10.00
N SER A 190 -9.64 -0.66 10.41
CA SER A 190 -8.73 -0.11 11.42
C SER A 190 -7.75 0.95 10.88
N GLY A 191 -7.93 1.43 9.65
CA GLY A 191 -7.04 2.40 9.01
C GLY A 191 -5.75 1.77 8.47
N GLY A 192 -5.73 0.47 8.23
CA GLY A 192 -4.60 -0.23 7.62
C GLY A 192 -4.33 0.23 6.19
N GLY A 193 -3.05 0.24 5.82
CA GLY A 193 -2.59 0.65 4.48
C GLY A 193 -2.71 -0.43 3.41
N PRO A 194 -2.11 -0.22 2.22
CA PRO A 194 -2.00 -1.24 1.18
C PRO A 194 -1.37 -2.54 1.71
N VAL A 195 -1.82 -3.69 1.18
CA VAL A 195 -1.35 -5.02 1.58
C VAL A 195 -0.60 -5.66 0.42
N MET A 196 0.69 -5.95 0.61
CA MET A 196 1.43 -6.72 -0.39
C MET A 196 1.00 -8.18 -0.31
N VAL A 197 0.77 -8.82 -1.45
CA VAL A 197 0.46 -10.24 -1.54
C VAL A 197 1.41 -10.91 -2.52
N GLY A 198 2.13 -11.94 -2.07
CA GLY A 198 3.00 -12.77 -2.90
C GLY A 198 2.43 -14.17 -3.05
N GLY A 199 2.43 -14.72 -4.26
CA GLY A 199 2.05 -16.12 -4.51
C GLY A 199 2.70 -16.67 -5.76
N GLY A 200 3.39 -17.80 -5.62
CA GLY A 200 4.27 -18.33 -6.67
C GLY A 200 5.39 -17.34 -6.99
N GLN A 201 5.48 -16.91 -8.25
CA GLN A 201 6.49 -15.95 -8.74
C GLN A 201 5.93 -14.54 -8.96
N LEU A 202 4.70 -14.27 -8.50
CA LEU A 202 4.03 -12.99 -8.73
C LEU A 202 3.68 -12.30 -7.41
N ALA A 203 3.76 -10.98 -7.42
CA ALA A 203 3.33 -10.13 -6.32
C ALA A 203 2.34 -9.08 -6.82
N HIS A 204 1.32 -8.78 -6.01
CA HIS A 204 0.38 -7.70 -6.24
C HIS A 204 0.18 -6.90 -4.96
N THR A 205 -0.55 -5.78 -5.06
CA THR A 205 -0.95 -5.00 -3.88
C THR A 205 -2.47 -4.98 -3.78
N ILE A 206 -3.02 -5.50 -2.68
CA ILE A 206 -4.43 -5.40 -2.35
C ILE A 206 -4.66 -4.06 -1.65
N ILE A 207 -5.58 -3.26 -2.18
CA ILE A 207 -5.95 -1.94 -1.64
C ILE A 207 -7.45 -1.87 -1.28
N GLY A 208 -8.15 -3.00 -1.34
CA GLY A 208 -9.53 -3.10 -0.91
C GLY A 208 -10.15 -4.47 -1.13
N ILE A 209 -11.28 -4.69 -0.48
CA ILE A 209 -12.09 -5.90 -0.57
C ILE A 209 -13.58 -5.52 -0.58
N GLN A 210 -14.37 -6.16 -1.45
CA GLN A 210 -15.81 -6.18 -1.40
C GLN A 210 -16.24 -7.58 -0.97
N LEU A 211 -17.03 -7.67 0.10
CA LEU A 211 -17.56 -8.92 0.60
C LEU A 211 -18.69 -9.42 -0.30
N CYS A 212 -18.82 -10.74 -0.36
CA CYS A 212 -19.98 -11.39 -0.94
C CYS A 212 -21.17 -11.21 0.01
N GLU A 213 -22.26 -10.58 -0.45
CA GLU A 213 -23.54 -10.60 0.25
C GLU A 213 -24.45 -11.66 -0.38
N SER A 214 -25.12 -12.48 0.45
CA SER A 214 -26.08 -13.45 -0.04
C SER A 214 -27.35 -12.74 -0.49
N THR A 215 -27.46 -12.38 -1.77
CA THR A 215 -28.77 -12.06 -2.33
C THR A 215 -29.58 -13.35 -2.42
N LEU A 216 -30.80 -13.33 -1.85
CA LEU A 216 -31.80 -14.41 -1.74
C LEU A 216 -32.12 -15.18 -3.03
N ASN A 217 -31.58 -14.80 -4.19
CA ASN A 217 -31.82 -15.42 -5.48
C ASN A 217 -30.48 -15.82 -6.10
N ASN A 218 -30.20 -17.13 -6.10
CA ASN A 218 -29.04 -17.85 -6.67
C ASN A 218 -28.73 -17.49 -8.13
N THR A 219 -28.33 -16.25 -8.38
CA THR A 219 -27.70 -15.78 -9.61
C THR A 219 -26.28 -15.37 -9.25
N GLU A 220 -25.32 -15.56 -10.15
CA GLU A 220 -23.85 -15.54 -9.95
C GLU A 220 -23.24 -14.23 -9.38
N SER A 221 -24.05 -13.34 -8.81
CA SER A 221 -23.70 -11.99 -8.36
C SER A 221 -23.03 -11.92 -6.97
N SER A 222 -23.03 -13.01 -6.18
CA SER A 222 -22.49 -13.05 -4.82
C SER A 222 -21.03 -13.58 -4.80
N SER A 223 -20.08 -12.78 -5.25
CA SER A 223 -18.65 -13.14 -5.19
C SER A 223 -17.80 -12.06 -4.55
N TYR A 224 -16.79 -12.50 -3.80
CA TYR A 224 -15.77 -11.61 -3.25
C TYR A 224 -15.03 -10.91 -4.39
N ARG A 225 -14.76 -9.61 -4.21
CA ARG A 225 -13.89 -8.86 -5.11
C ARG A 225 -12.74 -8.23 -4.36
N TYR A 226 -11.60 -8.15 -5.02
CA TYR A 226 -10.38 -7.56 -4.50
C TYR A 226 -10.00 -6.38 -5.38
N LEU A 227 -9.76 -5.23 -4.77
CA LEU A 227 -9.23 -4.07 -5.49
C LEU A 227 -7.72 -4.24 -5.55
N ILE A 228 -7.21 -4.51 -6.75
CA ILE A 228 -5.81 -4.83 -6.99
C ILE A 228 -5.11 -3.65 -7.65
N LEU A 229 -3.93 -3.33 -7.14
CA LEU A 229 -2.93 -2.48 -7.77
C LEU A 229 -1.77 -3.37 -8.23
N ASP A 230 -1.64 -3.50 -9.54
CA ASP A 230 -0.75 -4.44 -10.21
C ASP A 230 0.61 -3.80 -10.51
N PRO A 231 1.71 -4.25 -9.88
CA PRO A 231 3.03 -3.66 -10.10
C PRO A 231 3.64 -4.00 -11.46
N HIS A 232 3.04 -4.88 -12.27
CA HIS A 232 3.60 -5.35 -13.52
C HIS A 232 3.36 -4.42 -14.72
N TYR A 233 2.69 -3.28 -14.51
CA TYR A 233 2.45 -2.32 -15.58
C TYR A 233 3.76 -1.78 -16.17
N THR A 234 3.89 -1.87 -17.49
CA THR A 234 5.08 -1.49 -18.27
C THR A 234 4.78 -0.41 -19.32
N GLY A 235 3.55 0.13 -19.34
CA GLY A 235 3.16 1.15 -20.30
C GLY A 235 3.65 2.55 -19.93
N PRO A 236 3.19 3.58 -20.66
CA PRO A 236 3.59 4.96 -20.42
C PRO A 236 3.34 5.41 -18.97
N LEU A 237 4.35 6.05 -18.38
CA LEU A 237 4.28 6.60 -17.02
C LEU A 237 3.11 7.59 -16.90
N GLY A 238 2.50 7.68 -15.72
CA GLY A 238 1.41 8.62 -15.45
C GLY A 238 0.10 8.38 -16.22
N ASN A 239 -0.03 7.34 -17.04
CA ASN A 239 -1.21 7.14 -17.88
C ASN A 239 -2.38 6.50 -17.10
N ILE A 240 -3.10 7.34 -16.35
CA ILE A 240 -4.22 6.91 -15.50
C ILE A 240 -5.31 6.17 -16.28
N LYS A 241 -5.58 6.59 -17.53
CA LYS A 241 -6.62 5.99 -18.38
C LYS A 241 -6.30 4.54 -18.71
N ILE A 242 -5.09 4.25 -19.18
CA ILE A 242 -4.66 2.87 -19.47
C ILE A 242 -4.67 2.04 -18.18
N ILE A 243 -4.17 2.60 -17.08
CA ILE A 243 -4.04 1.91 -15.79
C ILE A 243 -5.40 1.45 -15.27
N THR A 244 -6.45 2.27 -15.35
CA THR A 244 -7.79 1.90 -14.88
C THR A 244 -8.59 1.11 -15.92
N GLU A 245 -8.58 1.51 -17.19
CA GLU A 245 -9.38 0.83 -18.23
C GLU A 245 -8.87 -0.57 -18.58
N LYS A 246 -7.55 -0.82 -18.48
CA LYS A 246 -6.97 -2.16 -18.67
C LYS A 246 -6.87 -2.95 -17.36
N GLY A 247 -7.33 -2.38 -16.24
CA GLY A 247 -7.43 -3.07 -14.96
C GLY A 247 -6.09 -3.35 -14.27
N TRP A 248 -5.07 -2.53 -14.50
CA TRP A 248 -3.82 -2.53 -13.70
C TRP A 248 -4.07 -1.96 -12.30
N CYS A 249 -4.99 -1.01 -12.18
CA CYS A 249 -5.66 -0.68 -10.94
C CYS A 249 -7.15 -0.97 -11.12
N GLY A 250 -7.70 -1.97 -10.42
CA GLY A 250 -9.09 -2.36 -10.65
C GLY A 250 -9.59 -3.51 -9.80
N TRP A 251 -10.91 -3.66 -9.76
CA TRP A 251 -11.60 -4.75 -9.07
C TRP A 251 -11.44 -6.07 -9.81
N LYS A 252 -11.03 -7.12 -9.08
CA LYS A 252 -10.84 -8.48 -9.58
C LYS A 252 -11.73 -9.45 -8.81
N LEU A 253 -12.31 -10.41 -9.50
CA LEU A 253 -13.07 -11.50 -8.88
C LEU A 253 -12.14 -12.45 -8.12
N GLN A 254 -12.70 -13.29 -7.24
CA GLN A 254 -11.93 -14.32 -6.52
C GLN A 254 -11.16 -15.29 -7.43
N SER A 255 -11.60 -15.48 -8.69
CA SER A 255 -10.91 -16.29 -9.71
C SER A 255 -9.55 -15.72 -10.14
N PHE A 256 -9.23 -14.49 -9.73
CA PHE A 256 -7.90 -13.90 -9.90
C PHE A 256 -6.81 -14.71 -9.18
N TRP A 257 -7.14 -15.32 -8.04
CA TRP A 257 -6.22 -16.14 -7.27
C TRP A 257 -6.15 -17.54 -7.88
N LYS A 258 -4.94 -17.98 -8.24
CA LYS A 258 -4.72 -19.33 -8.79
C LYS A 258 -4.98 -20.36 -7.70
N SER A 259 -5.92 -21.27 -7.95
CA SER A 259 -6.44 -22.21 -6.93
C SER A 259 -5.35 -22.99 -6.19
N ASN A 260 -4.35 -23.52 -6.90
CA ASN A 260 -3.32 -24.42 -6.35
C ASN A 260 -2.02 -23.70 -5.97
N VAL A 261 -2.05 -22.38 -5.81
CA VAL A 261 -0.89 -21.56 -5.41
C VAL A 261 -1.08 -21.11 -3.98
N HIS A 262 -0.04 -21.20 -3.16
CA HIS A 262 -0.03 -20.60 -1.83
C HIS A 262 0.21 -19.09 -1.92
N TYR A 263 -0.37 -18.34 -1.01
CA TYR A 263 -0.20 -16.90 -0.92
C TYR A 263 0.24 -16.48 0.48
N ASN A 264 1.09 -15.46 0.55
CA ASN A 264 1.42 -14.77 1.79
C ASN A 264 1.03 -13.30 1.63
N LEU A 265 0.32 -12.76 2.62
CA LEU A 265 -0.05 -11.36 2.69
C LEU A 265 0.81 -10.68 3.75
N CYS A 266 1.40 -9.54 3.42
CA CYS A 266 2.12 -8.66 4.33
C CYS A 266 1.28 -7.44 4.63
N LEU A 267 0.69 -7.41 5.83
CA LEU A 267 -0.19 -6.36 6.31
C LEU A 267 0.62 -5.38 7.15
N LEU A 268 0.57 -4.09 6.77
CA LEU A 268 1.06 -3.00 7.63
C LEU A 268 0.31 -3.00 8.97
N PRO A 269 0.94 -2.54 10.07
CA PRO A 269 0.20 -2.36 11.30
C PRO A 269 -0.92 -1.32 11.11
N PRO A 270 -2.02 -1.41 11.88
CA PRO A 270 -2.99 -0.33 11.91
C PRO A 270 -2.29 0.96 12.36
N ILE A 271 -2.79 2.11 11.87
CA ILE A 271 -2.35 3.42 12.34
C ILE A 271 -2.50 3.43 13.87
N ARG A 272 -1.44 3.80 14.60
CA ARG A 272 -1.46 3.67 16.06
C ARG A 272 -2.51 4.60 16.66
N SER A 273 -3.36 4.08 17.53
CA SER A 273 -4.31 4.88 18.33
C SER A 273 -3.58 5.92 19.18
N ASN A 274 -4.24 7.05 19.46
CA ASN A 274 -3.70 8.19 20.24
C ASN A 274 -2.54 8.96 19.58
N ARG A 275 -2.47 8.98 18.24
CA ARG A 275 -1.46 9.74 17.50
C ARG A 275 -2.02 10.99 16.87
N VAL A 276 -2.01 12.06 17.66
CA VAL A 276 -2.08 13.41 17.11
C VAL A 276 -0.84 13.77 16.30
#